data_AF-A0A4P5TTF0-F1
#
_entry.id   AF-A0A4P5TTF0-F1
#
_cell.length_a   1.000
_cell.length_b   1.000
_cell.length_c   1.000
_cell.angle_alpha   90.00
_cell.angle_beta   90.00
_cell.angle_gamma   90.00
#
_symmetry.space_group_name_H-M   'P 1'
#
loop_
_entity.id
_entity.type
_entity.pdbx_description
1 polymer ?
#
loop_
_entity_poly.entity_id
_entity_poly.type
_entity_poly.pdbx_seq_one_letter_code
_entity_poly.pdbx_strand_id
1 'polypeptide(L)' 'MRKITKEEAEKFVTQRASTTPIRSAAEGLKPGEILLIELNDWQQKKGPYYMLKKIEKLFGYKYDCKKISSGDGWIVERVS' A
#
# COMPACT_ATOMS: atom_id res chain seq x y z
N MET A 1 7.73 28.50 -3.19
CA MET A 1 8.37 27.18 -3.40
C MET A 1 9.87 27.33 -3.15
N ARG A 2 10.47 26.51 -2.28
CA ARG A 2 11.90 26.59 -1.91
C ARG A 2 12.66 25.46 -2.60
N LYS A 3 13.83 25.76 -3.18
CA LYS A 3 14.74 24.75 -3.75
C LYS A 3 15.70 24.29 -2.66
N ILE A 4 15.87 22.99 -2.50
CA ILE A 4 16.79 22.36 -1.54
C ILE A 4 17.91 21.61 -2.28
N THR A 5 19.06 21.43 -1.64
CA THR A 5 20.19 20.68 -2.23
C THR A 5 20.01 19.17 -2.07
N LYS A 6 20.78 18.38 -2.83
CA LYS A 6 20.73 16.90 -2.79
C LYS A 6 21.09 16.35 -1.41
N GLU A 7 22.04 16.97 -0.73
CA GLU A 7 22.51 16.60 0.61
C GLU A 7 21.49 16.94 1.71
N GLU A 8 20.72 18.02 1.52
CA GLU A 8 19.58 18.34 2.39
C GLU A 8 18.45 17.32 2.17
N ALA A 9 18.16 16.95 0.92
CA ALA A 9 17.14 15.96 0.58
C ALA A 9 17.43 14.58 1.19
N GLU A 10 18.69 14.13 1.20
CA GLU A 10 19.10 12.84 1.80
C GLU A 10 18.85 12.78 3.32
N LYS A 11 18.85 13.92 4.02
CA LYS A 11 18.51 13.98 5.46
C LYS A 11 17.00 13.84 5.71
N PHE A 12 16.16 14.19 4.73
CA PHE A 12 14.70 14.02 4.80
C PHE A 12 14.22 12.67 4.25
N VAL A 13 15.00 12.02 3.38
CA VAL A 13 14.66 10.72 2.79
C VAL A 13 15.15 9.59 3.70
N THR A 14 14.35 9.24 4.71
CA THR A 14 14.65 8.11 5.60
C THR A 14 14.41 6.75 4.93
N GLN A 15 13.60 6.69 3.86
CA GLN A 15 13.44 5.53 2.99
C GLN A 15 13.15 6.00 1.57
N ARG A 16 13.86 5.44 0.58
CA ARG A 16 13.53 5.60 -0.84
C ARG A 16 12.08 5.14 -1.01
N ALA A 17 11.16 6.07 -1.27
CA ALA A 17 9.73 5.78 -1.39
C ALA A 17 9.51 4.82 -2.58
N SER A 18 9.50 3.53 -2.26
CA SER A 18 9.06 2.42 -3.12
C SER A 18 7.56 2.16 -2.91
N THR A 19 6.85 3.16 -2.38
CA THR A 19 5.42 3.09 -2.14
C THR A 19 4.71 3.20 -3.48
N THR A 20 4.26 2.06 -4.00
CA THR A 20 3.28 2.05 -5.08
C THR A 20 2.02 2.79 -4.62
N PRO A 21 1.25 3.43 -5.52
CA PRO A 21 0.02 4.14 -5.15
C PRO A 21 -0.93 3.28 -4.29
N ILE A 22 -0.99 1.98 -4.60
CA ILE A 22 -1.79 0.98 -3.89
C ILE A 22 -1.29 0.79 -2.45
N ARG A 23 0.04 0.82 -2.23
CA ARG A 23 0.60 0.74 -0.88
C ARG A 23 0.22 1.96 -0.06
N SER A 24 0.37 3.16 -0.62
CA SER A 24 -0.01 4.40 0.05
C SER A 24 -1.51 4.44 0.36
N ALA A 25 -2.35 3.97 -0.56
CA ALA A 25 -3.79 3.83 -0.34
C ALA A 25 -4.09 2.84 0.81
N ALA A 26 -3.44 1.68 0.82
CA ALA A 26 -3.63 0.69 1.89
C ALA A 26 -3.18 1.22 3.26
N GLU A 27 -2.02 1.90 3.34
CA GLU A 27 -1.51 2.51 4.58
C GLU A 27 -2.44 3.61 5.13
N GLY A 28 -3.17 4.30 4.23
CA GLY A 28 -4.11 5.37 4.58
C GLY A 28 -5.53 4.91 4.93
N LEU A 29 -5.87 3.63 4.71
CA LEU A 29 -7.20 3.09 5.06
C LEU A 29 -7.48 3.23 6.55
N LYS A 30 -8.69 3.65 6.90
CA LYS A 30 -9.22 3.60 8.27
C LYS A 30 -9.89 2.25 8.55
N PRO A 31 -10.05 1.85 9.82
CA PRO A 31 -10.80 0.64 10.16
C PRO A 31 -12.23 0.69 9.58
N GLY A 32 -12.65 -0.37 8.90
CA GLY A 32 -13.91 -0.50 8.17
C GLY A 32 -13.91 0.06 6.75
N GLU A 33 -12.83 0.71 6.30
CA GLU A 33 -12.72 1.15 4.91
C GLU A 33 -12.22 0.03 4.00
N ILE A 34 -12.69 0.08 2.75
CA ILE A 34 -12.43 -0.93 1.72
C ILE A 34 -11.71 -0.27 0.54
N LEU A 35 -10.66 -0.94 0.07
CA LEU A 35 -9.90 -0.61 -1.13
C LEU A 35 -10.12 -1.71 -2.17
N LEU A 36 -10.60 -1.31 -3.35
CA LEU A 36 -10.59 -2.15 -4.54
C LEU A 36 -9.24 -1.98 -5.24
N ILE A 37 -8.59 -3.10 -5.53
CA ILE A 37 -7.35 -3.15 -6.31
C ILE A 37 -7.67 -3.88 -7.60
N GLU A 38 -7.74 -3.14 -8.70
CA GLU A 38 -7.93 -3.74 -10.02
C GLU A 38 -6.66 -4.47 -10.49
N LEU A 39 -6.85 -5.51 -11.30
CA LEU A 39 -5.73 -6.30 -11.85
C LEU A 39 -4.79 -5.43 -12.68
N ASN A 40 -5.31 -4.46 -13.44
CA ASN A 40 -4.53 -3.57 -14.30
C ASN A 40 -3.63 -2.60 -13.51
N ASP A 41 -4.05 -2.22 -12.30
CA ASP A 41 -3.26 -1.37 -11.42
C ASP A 41 -2.17 -2.15 -10.66
N TRP A 42 -2.31 -3.47 -10.60
CA TRP A 42 -1.41 -4.34 -9.85
C TRP A 42 -0.23 -4.83 -10.70
N GLN A 43 0.93 -4.20 -10.50
CA GLN A 43 2.12 -4.45 -11.30
C GLN A 43 2.97 -5.67 -10.86
N GLN A 44 2.57 -6.39 -9.80
CA GLN A 44 3.38 -7.50 -9.25
C GLN A 44 2.80 -8.88 -9.61
N LYS A 45 3.67 -9.85 -9.87
CA LYS A 45 3.26 -11.24 -10.13
C LYS A 45 2.53 -11.90 -8.96
N LYS A 46 2.89 -11.54 -7.72
CA LYS A 46 2.25 -12.03 -6.50
C LYS A 46 1.14 -11.07 -6.10
N GLY A 47 0.03 -11.58 -5.56
CA GLY A 47 -1.06 -10.73 -5.07
C GLY A 47 -0.66 -9.81 -3.91
N PRO A 48 -1.54 -8.87 -3.54
CA PRO A 48 -1.25 -7.81 -2.57
C PRO A 48 -1.01 -8.31 -1.14
N TYR A 49 -1.32 -9.57 -0.84
CA TYR A 49 -1.16 -10.17 0.49
C TYR A 49 0.21 -9.92 1.13
N TYR A 50 1.30 -10.06 0.38
CA TYR A 50 2.64 -9.84 0.94
C TYR A 50 2.91 -8.37 1.28
N MET A 51 2.36 -7.45 0.49
CA MET A 51 2.42 -6.03 0.78
C MET A 51 1.61 -5.72 2.04
N LEU A 52 0.37 -6.21 2.14
CA LEU A 52 -0.47 -6.04 3.32
C LEU A 52 0.21 -6.59 4.58
N LYS A 53 0.76 -7.81 4.55
CA LYS A 53 1.50 -8.39 5.69
C LYS A 53 2.68 -7.54 6.16
N LYS A 54 3.37 -6.85 5.24
CA LYS A 54 4.43 -5.91 5.62
C LYS A 54 3.85 -4.69 6.32
N ILE A 55 2.75 -4.14 5.82
CA ILE A 55 2.05 -3.01 6.43
C ILE A 55 1.54 -3.41 7.83
N GLU A 56 0.90 -4.57 7.98
CA GLU A 56 0.45 -5.10 9.28
C GLU A 56 1.60 -5.18 10.29
N LYS A 57 2.78 -5.65 9.86
CA LYS A 57 3.95 -5.75 10.73
C LYS A 57 4.52 -4.40 11.14
N LEU A 58 4.49 -3.41 10.24
CA LEU A 58 5.08 -2.09 10.47
C LEU A 58 4.17 -1.18 11.30
N PHE A 59 2.87 -1.21 11.04
CA PHE A 59 1.90 -0.26 11.62
C PHE A 59 0.92 -0.91 12.61
N GLY A 60 0.96 -2.23 12.78
CA GLY A 60 0.06 -2.95 13.68
C GLY A 60 -1.36 -3.15 13.14
N TYR A 61 -1.57 -2.90 11.85
CA TYR A 61 -2.89 -3.02 11.21
C TYR A 61 -3.30 -4.47 11.00
N LYS A 62 -4.58 -4.68 10.69
CA LYS A 62 -5.12 -5.94 10.18
C LYS A 62 -5.92 -5.70 8.92
N TYR A 63 -5.68 -6.52 7.91
CA TYR A 63 -6.42 -6.48 6.66
C TYR A 63 -7.12 -7.81 6.38
N ASP A 64 -8.36 -7.75 5.91
CA ASP A 64 -8.99 -8.84 5.18
C ASP A 64 -8.78 -8.62 3.68
N CYS A 65 -8.37 -9.65 2.95
CA CYS A 65 -8.02 -9.55 1.54
C CYS A 65 -8.65 -10.70 0.77
N LYS A 66 -9.61 -10.39 -0.08
CA LYS A 66 -10.35 -11.35 -0.90
C LYS A 66 -10.05 -11.12 -2.37
N LYS A 67 -9.88 -12.22 -3.12
CA LYS A 67 -9.77 -12.15 -4.58
C LYS A 67 -11.18 -12.09 -5.18
N ILE A 68 -11.39 -11.24 -6.18
CA ILE A 68 -12.66 -11.16 -6.89
C ILE A 68 -12.85 -12.43 -7.72
N SER A 69 -14.05 -13.01 -7.69
CA SER A 69 -14.37 -14.28 -8.36
C SER A 69 -14.19 -14.23 -9.88
N SER A 70 -14.41 -13.06 -10.51
CA SER A 70 -14.15 -12.84 -11.93
C SER A 70 -12.66 -12.83 -12.28
N GLY A 71 -11.78 -12.70 -11.28
CA GLY A 71 -10.32 -12.62 -11.47
C GLY A 71 -9.78 -11.20 -11.66
N ASP A 72 -10.65 -10.19 -11.67
CA ASP A 72 -10.30 -8.80 -12.05
C ASP A 72 -9.61 -7.99 -10.94
N GLY A 73 -9.24 -8.62 -9.82
CA GLY A 73 -8.52 -7.92 -8.76
C GLY A 73 -8.74 -8.47 -7.37
N TRP A 74 -8.60 -7.58 -6.39
CA TRP A 74 -8.69 -7.86 -4.97
C TRP A 74 -9.50 -6.79 -4.23
N ILE A 75 -10.25 -7.23 -3.23
CA ILE A 75 -10.91 -6.38 -2.25
C ILE A 75 -10.10 -6.46 -0.96
N VAL A 76 -9.68 -5.31 -0.46
CA VAL A 76 -8.90 -5.19 0.77
C VAL A 76 -9.69 -4.34 1.76
N GLU A 77 -10.01 -4.88 2.92
CA GLU A 77 -10.67 -4.17 4.02
C GLU A 77 -9.70 -4.03 5.17
N ARG A 78 -9.60 -2.85 5.78
CA ARG A 78 -8.88 -2.71 7.05
C ARG A 78 -9.80 -3.07 8.21
N VAL A 79 -9.48 -4.15 8.92
CA VAL A 79 -10.26 -4.66 10.06
C VAL A 79 -9.93 -3.92 11.35
N SER A 80 -8.65 -3.54 11.55
CA SER A 80 -8.18 -2.76 12.73
C SER A 80 -6.92 -1.97 12.40
#